data_AF-A0A382E253-F1
#
_entry.id   AF-A0A382E253-F1
#
_cell.length_a   1.000
_cell.length_b   1.000
_cell.length_c   1.000
_cell.angle_alpha   90.00
_cell.angle_beta   90.00
_cell.angle_gamma   90.00
#
_symmetry.space_group_name_H-M   'P 1'
#
loop_
_entity.id
_entity.type
_entity.pdbx_description
1 polymer ?
#
loop_
_entity_poly.entity_id
_entity_poly.type
_entity_poly.pdbx_seq_one_letter_code
_entity_poly.pdbx_strand_id
1 'polypeptide(L)'
;MTFKEQIRNGIPNKLPAKRKYDLTINHAPIRENVLTKDERKLALRNSLRYFDKKHHSLLIEEFNEELDRYGRIYMYRYRPNYKMYARPINQYPYKSKKAAAIMLMIQNNLDENVAQHPHELITYGGNGSVFQNWAQYLICLKYLS
;
A
#
# COMPACT_ATOMS: atom_id res chain seq x y z
N MET A 1 15.53 -4.67 -10.18
CA MET A 1 14.33 -4.25 -10.92
C MET A 1 14.31 -2.74 -11.04
N THR A 2 14.12 -2.23 -12.25
CA THR A 2 13.93 -0.81 -12.53
C THR A 2 12.57 -0.32 -11.98
N PHE A 3 12.40 1.01 -11.85
CA PHE A 3 11.11 1.59 -11.45
C PHE A 3 9.95 1.12 -12.35
N LYS A 4 10.14 1.14 -13.67
CA LYS A 4 9.13 0.72 -14.65
C LYS A 4 8.75 -0.75 -14.49
N GLU A 5 9.72 -1.63 -14.20
CA GLU A 5 9.45 -3.05 -13.92
C GLU A 5 8.66 -3.24 -12.64
N GLN A 6 8.99 -2.50 -11.58
CA GLN A 6 8.29 -2.61 -10.29
C GLN A 6 6.82 -2.20 -10.41
N ILE A 7 6.54 -1.12 -11.15
CA ILE A 7 5.17 -0.65 -11.40
C ILE A 7 4.35 -1.72 -12.15
N ARG A 8 4.89 -2.28 -13.24
CA ARG A 8 4.20 -3.29 -14.05
C ARG A 8 3.97 -4.62 -13.33
N ASN A 9 4.83 -4.93 -12.35
CA ASN A 9 4.75 -6.19 -11.62
C ASN A 9 3.46 -6.30 -10.79
N GLY A 10 2.99 -5.18 -10.22
CA GLY A 10 1.91 -5.19 -9.24
C GLY A 10 2.28 -5.99 -8.00
N ILE A 11 1.40 -6.87 -7.54
CA ILE A 11 1.70 -7.76 -6.40
C ILE A 11 2.74 -8.79 -6.83
N PRO A 12 3.91 -8.85 -6.18
CA PRO A 12 4.95 -9.81 -6.53
C PRO A 12 4.54 -11.24 -6.18
N ASN A 13 4.85 -12.18 -7.06
CA ASN A 13 4.57 -13.61 -6.85
C ASN A 13 5.34 -14.20 -5.65
N LYS A 14 6.57 -13.71 -5.42
CA LYS A 14 7.38 -14.04 -4.24
C LYS A 14 7.08 -13.02 -3.15
N LEU A 15 6.87 -13.51 -1.91
CA LEU A 15 6.71 -12.65 -0.74
C LEU A 15 7.94 -11.72 -0.59
N PRO A 16 7.76 -10.38 -0.62
CA PRO A 16 8.84 -9.46 -0.32
C PRO A 16 9.21 -9.55 1.16
N ALA A 17 10.41 -9.16 1.56
CA ALA A 17 10.80 -9.15 2.98
C ALA A 17 9.87 -8.24 3.82
N LYS A 18 9.67 -8.59 5.10
CA LYS A 18 8.91 -7.75 6.04
C LYS A 18 9.56 -6.37 6.12
N ARG A 19 8.75 -5.31 6.12
CA ARG A 19 9.26 -3.94 6.24
C ARG A 19 9.54 -3.61 7.69
N LYS A 20 10.69 -2.97 7.93
CA LYS A 20 10.96 -2.32 9.22
C LYS A 20 10.06 -1.10 9.36
N TYR A 21 9.58 -0.88 10.57
CA TYR A 21 8.84 0.33 10.92
C TYR A 21 9.82 1.52 10.95
N ASP A 22 9.44 2.64 10.36
CA ASP A 22 10.34 3.77 10.17
C ASP A 22 10.00 4.89 11.14
N LEU A 23 10.80 4.99 12.20
CA LEU A 23 10.57 5.96 13.28
C LEU A 23 10.86 7.41 12.86
N THR A 24 11.42 7.64 11.66
CA THR A 24 11.77 8.98 11.20
C THR A 24 10.64 9.70 10.48
N ILE A 25 9.58 8.98 10.11
CA ILE A 25 8.43 9.56 9.42
C ILE A 25 7.22 9.69 10.34
N ASN A 26 6.33 10.62 10.01
CA ASN A 26 5.06 10.76 10.71
C ASN A 26 4.11 9.62 10.35
N HIS A 27 3.64 8.90 11.36
CA HIS A 27 2.74 7.76 11.22
C HIS A 27 1.32 8.07 11.70
N ALA A 28 0.32 7.44 11.09
CA ALA A 28 -1.07 7.64 11.49
C ALA A 28 -1.30 7.18 12.94
N PRO A 29 -2.16 7.87 13.72
CA PRO A 29 -2.52 7.43 15.05
C PRO A 29 -3.21 6.05 14.99
N ILE A 30 -3.04 5.27 16.06
CA ILE A 30 -3.69 3.96 16.20
C ILE A 30 -5.21 4.16 16.20
N ARG A 31 -5.92 3.40 15.38
CA ARG A 31 -7.39 3.38 15.41
C ARG A 31 -7.88 2.46 16.51
N GLU A 32 -8.96 2.86 17.17
CA GLU A 32 -9.65 2.02 18.14
C GLU A 32 -10.08 0.70 17.50
N ASN A 33 -9.79 -0.40 18.19
CA ASN A 33 -10.19 -1.73 17.76
C ASN A 33 -11.67 -1.98 18.11
N VAL A 34 -12.54 -1.47 17.24
CA VAL A 34 -14.01 -1.56 17.40
C VAL A 34 -14.62 -2.80 16.75
N LEU A 35 -13.80 -3.67 16.14
CA LEU A 35 -14.29 -4.83 15.40
C LEU A 35 -14.72 -5.96 16.34
N THR A 36 -15.91 -6.49 16.10
CA THR A 36 -16.33 -7.77 16.67
C THR A 36 -15.47 -8.93 16.14
N LYS A 37 -15.56 -10.10 16.78
CA LYS A 37 -14.83 -11.31 16.34
C LYS A 37 -15.13 -11.69 14.88
N ASP A 38 -16.39 -11.58 14.47
CA ASP A 38 -16.80 -11.93 13.10
C ASP A 38 -16.36 -10.88 12.08
N GLU A 39 -16.44 -9.59 12.41
CA GLU A 39 -15.94 -8.51 11.56
C GLU A 39 -14.43 -8.59 11.41
N ARG A 40 -13.70 -8.94 12.47
CA ARG A 40 -12.26 -9.17 12.41
C ARG A 40 -11.92 -10.31 11.46
N LYS A 41 -12.62 -11.44 11.57
CA LYS A 41 -12.46 -12.59 10.66
C LYS A 41 -12.76 -12.19 9.20
N LEU A 42 -13.79 -11.39 8.98
CA LEU A 42 -14.14 -10.87 7.66
C LEU A 42 -13.07 -9.92 7.11
N ALA A 43 -12.54 -9.00 7.93
CA ALA A 43 -11.49 -8.06 7.55
C ALA A 43 -10.21 -8.79 7.11
N LEU A 44 -9.83 -9.83 7.85
CA LEU A 44 -8.71 -10.69 7.52
C LEU A 44 -8.94 -11.45 6.20
N ARG A 45 -10.11 -12.06 6.01
CA ARG A 45 -10.49 -12.73 4.75
C ARG A 45 -10.48 -11.77 3.56
N ASN A 46 -11.00 -10.55 3.75
CA ASN A 46 -10.99 -9.49 2.75
C ASN A 46 -9.57 -9.05 2.38
N SER A 47 -8.65 -9.08 3.33
CA SER A 47 -7.25 -8.72 3.12
C SER A 47 -6.47 -9.82 2.39
N LEU A 48 -6.80 -11.10 2.65
CA LEU A 48 -6.16 -12.22 1.97
C LEU A 48 -6.56 -12.36 0.49
N ARG A 49 -7.68 -11.77 0.04
CA ARG A 49 -8.19 -11.92 -1.34
C ARG A 49 -7.24 -11.42 -2.42
N TYR A 50 -6.31 -10.54 -2.07
CA TYR A 50 -5.32 -10.00 -3.01
C TYR A 50 -4.16 -10.96 -3.28
N PHE A 51 -4.02 -12.03 -2.50
CA PHE A 51 -2.83 -12.87 -2.49
C PHE A 51 -3.14 -14.34 -2.79
N ASP A 52 -2.18 -15.02 -3.39
CA ASP A 52 -2.20 -16.47 -3.62
C ASP A 52 -2.36 -17.23 -2.29
N LYS A 53 -3.17 -18.28 -2.28
CA LYS A 53 -3.47 -19.11 -1.10
C LYS A 53 -2.23 -19.66 -0.41
N LYS A 54 -1.16 -19.95 -1.17
CA LYS A 54 0.10 -20.44 -0.60
C LYS A 54 0.75 -19.46 0.40
N HIS A 55 0.40 -18.18 0.33
CA HIS A 55 0.92 -17.14 1.22
C HIS A 55 -0.02 -16.85 2.40
N HIS A 56 -1.23 -17.43 2.42
CA HIS A 56 -2.26 -17.06 3.39
C HIS A 56 -1.88 -17.37 4.83
N SER A 57 -1.21 -18.49 5.10
CA SER A 57 -0.79 -18.87 6.46
C SER A 57 0.18 -17.88 7.10
N LEU A 58 1.07 -17.28 6.31
CA LEU A 58 1.99 -16.26 6.80
C LEU A 58 1.30 -14.89 6.88
N LEU A 59 0.58 -14.51 5.82
CA LEU A 59 -0.03 -13.19 5.73
C LEU A 59 -1.15 -12.97 6.73
N ILE A 60 -1.88 -14.03 7.12
CA ILE A 60 -2.95 -13.93 8.11
C ILE A 60 -2.40 -13.50 9.47
N GLU A 61 -1.24 -14.02 9.88
CA GLU A 61 -0.57 -13.65 11.12
C GLU A 61 -0.16 -12.18 11.07
N GLU A 62 0.48 -11.74 9.97
CA GLU A 62 0.89 -10.35 9.81
C GLU A 62 -0.28 -9.36 9.75
N PHE A 63 -1.35 -9.70 9.04
CA PHE A 63 -2.53 -8.84 8.98
C PHE A 63 -3.27 -8.79 10.32
N ASN A 64 -3.23 -9.87 11.08
CA ASN A 64 -3.75 -9.88 12.44
C ASN A 64 -2.90 -8.98 13.37
N GLU A 65 -1.57 -9.05 13.27
CA GLU A 65 -0.66 -8.13 13.98
C GLU A 65 -0.92 -6.66 13.60
N GLU A 66 -1.14 -6.36 12.32
CA GLU A 66 -1.44 -5.00 11.88
C GLU A 66 -2.77 -4.49 12.44
N LEU A 67 -3.81 -5.33 12.50
CA LEU A 67 -5.06 -4.97 13.17
C LEU A 67 -4.85 -4.67 14.66
N ASP A 68 -4.05 -5.47 15.37
CA ASP A 68 -3.82 -5.25 16.80
C ASP A 68 -3.01 -3.98 17.07
N ARG A 69 -2.00 -3.71 16.24
CA ARG A 69 -1.09 -2.58 16.45
C ARG A 69 -1.65 -1.26 15.96
N TYR A 70 -2.38 -1.28 14.85
CA TYR A 70 -2.76 -0.07 14.13
C TYR A 70 -4.27 0.11 13.98
N GLY A 71 -5.07 -0.92 14.29
CA GLY A 71 -6.50 -0.93 14.02
C GLY A 71 -6.84 -1.02 12.53
N ARG A 72 -5.84 -1.32 11.67
CA ARG A 72 -6.00 -1.34 10.21
C ARG A 72 -4.93 -2.22 9.55
N ILE A 73 -5.29 -2.83 8.42
CA ILE A 73 -4.41 -3.67 7.61
C ILE A 73 -3.89 -2.83 6.44
N TYR A 74 -2.68 -2.29 6.57
CA TYR A 74 -2.00 -1.51 5.54
C TYR A 74 -1.23 -2.38 4.54
N MET A 75 -0.88 -3.60 4.95
CA MET A 75 -0.05 -4.54 4.22
C MET A 75 1.37 -3.98 4.00
N TYR A 76 2.03 -3.53 5.07
CA TYR A 76 3.31 -2.80 4.99
C TYR A 76 4.39 -3.55 4.21
N ARG A 77 4.40 -4.88 4.28
CA ARG A 77 5.28 -5.76 3.48
C ARG A 77 5.31 -5.37 2.00
N TYR A 78 4.17 -4.94 1.45
CA TYR A 78 3.99 -4.63 0.04
C TYR A 78 4.23 -3.16 -0.33
N ARG A 79 4.59 -2.30 0.63
CA ARG A 79 5.04 -0.94 0.30
C ARG A 79 6.28 -1.01 -0.62
N PRO A 80 6.32 -0.26 -1.74
CA PRO A 80 7.48 -0.24 -2.64
C PRO A 80 8.77 0.29 -1.98
N ASN A 81 9.94 -0.01 -2.56
CA ASN A 81 11.24 0.52 -2.08
C ASN A 81 11.77 1.71 -2.89
N TYR A 82 11.12 2.09 -4.00
CA TYR A 82 11.47 3.31 -4.69
C TYR A 82 11.00 4.53 -3.90
N LYS A 83 11.70 5.66 -4.05
CA LYS A 83 11.24 6.95 -3.53
C LYS A 83 9.86 7.28 -4.12
N MET A 84 8.92 7.65 -3.25
CA MET A 84 7.57 8.04 -3.61
C MET A 84 7.54 9.53 -3.90
N TYR A 85 7.37 9.90 -5.17
CA TYR A 85 7.22 11.30 -5.60
C TYR A 85 6.67 11.35 -7.02
N ALA A 86 6.17 12.52 -7.43
CA ALA A 86 5.73 12.79 -8.80
C ALA A 86 6.94 12.87 -9.76
N ARG A 87 7.19 11.79 -10.52
CA ARG A 87 8.29 11.74 -11.49
C ARG A 87 7.92 12.47 -12.79
N PRO A 88 8.90 12.85 -13.63
CA PRO A 88 8.63 13.23 -15.00
C PRO A 88 7.80 12.15 -15.71
N ILE A 89 6.78 12.56 -16.47
CA ILE A 89 5.77 11.65 -17.03
C ILE A 89 6.37 10.52 -17.89
N ASN A 90 7.50 10.76 -18.56
CA ASN A 90 8.22 9.79 -19.40
C ASN A 90 8.95 8.68 -18.60
N GLN A 91 9.12 8.86 -17.29
CA GLN A 91 9.70 7.85 -16.40
C GLN A 91 8.70 6.78 -15.97
N TYR A 92 7.39 7.03 -16.13
CA TYR A 92 6.38 6.02 -15.89
C TYR A 92 6.32 5.01 -17.05
N PRO A 93 6.05 3.72 -16.77
CA PRO A 93 5.61 2.80 -17.82
C PRO A 93 4.18 3.13 -18.21
N TYR A 94 3.87 3.35 -19.49
CA TYR A 94 2.49 3.59 -19.90
C TYR A 94 2.24 3.12 -21.32
N LYS A 95 1.00 2.70 -21.58
CA LYS A 95 0.41 2.66 -22.93
C LYS A 95 -0.38 3.92 -23.27
N SER A 96 -0.89 4.61 -22.24
CA SER A 96 -1.66 5.85 -22.36
C SER A 96 -1.00 6.97 -21.55
N LYS A 97 -0.70 8.10 -22.19
CA LYS A 97 -0.16 9.28 -21.49
C LYS A 97 -1.09 9.78 -20.38
N LYS A 98 -2.41 9.61 -20.55
CA LYS A 98 -3.40 9.93 -19.51
C LYS A 98 -3.23 9.03 -18.29
N ALA A 99 -2.99 7.74 -18.49
CA ALA A 99 -2.73 6.80 -17.38
C ALA A 99 -1.42 7.13 -16.67
N ALA A 100 -0.38 7.54 -17.40
CA ALA A 100 0.87 8.05 -16.83
C ALA A 100 0.64 9.27 -15.92
N ALA A 101 -0.19 10.21 -16.36
CA ALA A 101 -0.56 11.38 -15.56
C ALA A 101 -1.32 10.98 -14.29
N ILE A 102 -2.21 9.99 -14.34
CA ILE A 102 -2.90 9.47 -13.15
C ILE A 102 -1.88 8.86 -12.16
N MET A 103 -0.94 8.03 -12.63
CA MET A 103 0.09 7.45 -11.76
C MET A 103 0.97 8.52 -11.12
N LEU A 104 1.31 9.57 -11.86
CA LEU A 104 2.04 10.73 -11.35
C LEU A 104 1.26 11.39 -10.21
N MET A 105 -0.03 11.69 -10.41
CA MET A 105 -0.86 12.31 -9.38
C MET A 105 -1.06 11.42 -8.15
N ILE A 106 -1.18 10.10 -8.35
CA ILE A 106 -1.23 9.13 -7.23
C ILE A 106 0.05 9.20 -6.41
N GLN A 107 1.23 9.20 -7.05
CA GLN A 107 2.50 9.26 -6.34
C GLN A 107 2.75 10.62 -5.69
N ASN A 108 2.23 11.71 -6.27
CA ASN A 108 2.23 13.04 -5.62
C ASN A 108 1.49 13.00 -4.27
N ASN A 109 0.29 12.42 -4.24
CA ASN A 109 -0.50 12.32 -3.02
C ASN A 109 0.12 11.44 -1.93
N LEU A 110 1.11 10.61 -2.29
CA LEU A 110 1.81 9.70 -1.39
C LEU A 110 3.27 10.12 -1.16
N ASP A 111 3.71 11.24 -1.72
CA ASP A 111 5.05 11.80 -1.50
C ASP A 111 5.24 12.13 -0.01
N GLU A 112 6.40 11.80 0.54
CA GLU A 112 6.73 12.06 1.95
C GLU A 112 6.69 13.55 2.30
N ASN A 113 6.87 14.44 1.31
CA ASN A 113 6.78 15.90 1.49
C ASN A 113 5.35 16.44 1.36
N VAL A 114 4.39 15.63 0.92
CA VAL A 114 3.00 16.04 0.66
C VAL A 114 2.03 15.34 1.61
N ALA A 115 2.20 14.03 1.80
CA ALA A 115 1.29 13.21 2.57
C ALA A 115 1.52 13.37 4.07
N GLN A 116 0.42 13.52 4.82
CA GLN A 116 0.46 13.58 6.29
C GLN A 116 1.01 12.29 6.92
N HIS A 117 0.60 11.13 6.40
CA HIS A 117 1.08 9.81 6.84
C HIS A 117 1.38 8.93 5.61
N PRO A 118 2.57 9.10 4.99
CA PRO A 118 2.87 8.52 3.67
C PRO A 118 2.86 6.98 3.67
N HIS A 119 3.31 6.33 4.76
CA HIS A 119 3.31 4.87 4.85
C HIS A 119 1.91 4.27 5.07
N GLU A 120 0.96 5.06 5.57
CA GLU A 120 -0.44 4.68 5.80
C GLU A 120 -1.38 5.12 4.66
N LEU A 121 -0.81 5.64 3.58
CA LEU A 121 -1.51 6.09 2.38
C LEU A 121 -2.47 7.26 2.62
N ILE A 122 -2.22 8.08 3.65
CA ILE A 122 -3.08 9.22 4.06
C ILE A 122 -2.41 10.53 3.66
N THR A 123 -3.11 11.33 2.86
CA THR A 123 -2.59 12.61 2.36
C THR A 123 -2.90 13.75 3.31
N TYR A 124 -4.15 13.87 3.80
CA TYR A 124 -4.55 14.95 4.70
C TYR A 124 -5.76 14.57 5.57
N GLY A 125 -6.09 15.42 6.54
CA GLY A 125 -7.28 15.29 7.39
C GLY A 125 -7.24 14.11 8.36
N GLY A 126 -6.05 13.55 8.62
CA GLY A 126 -5.84 12.39 9.50
C GLY A 126 -6.37 11.05 8.97
N ASN A 127 -7.35 11.06 8.05
CA ASN A 127 -7.96 9.86 7.50
C ASN A 127 -8.25 9.91 5.98
N GLY A 128 -7.92 11.01 5.29
CA GLY A 128 -8.08 11.16 3.85
C GLY A 128 -7.07 10.30 3.09
N SER A 129 -7.41 9.02 2.92
CA SER A 129 -6.52 8.01 2.32
C SER A 129 -6.69 7.87 0.81
N VAL A 130 -5.58 7.71 0.09
CA VAL A 130 -5.55 7.41 -1.35
C VAL A 130 -6.01 5.97 -1.62
N PHE A 131 -5.51 5.02 -0.83
CA PHE A 131 -5.87 3.60 -0.88
C PHE A 131 -6.09 3.06 0.52
N GLN A 132 -6.80 1.94 0.63
CA GLN A 132 -6.96 1.27 1.92
C GLN A 132 -5.71 0.52 2.36
N ASN A 133 -4.91 0.01 1.41
CA ASN A 133 -3.70 -0.76 1.65
C ASN A 133 -2.75 -0.75 0.43
N TRP A 134 -1.52 -1.21 0.63
CA TRP A 134 -0.48 -1.21 -0.40
C TRP A 134 -0.75 -2.20 -1.56
N ALA A 135 -1.55 -3.24 -1.35
CA ALA A 135 -1.94 -4.13 -2.44
C ALA A 135 -2.80 -3.40 -3.50
N GLN A 136 -3.74 -2.57 -3.06
CA GLN A 136 -4.56 -1.74 -3.96
C GLN A 136 -3.70 -0.78 -4.78
N TYR A 137 -2.72 -0.13 -4.14
CA TYR A 137 -1.76 0.73 -4.83
C TYR A 137 -1.01 -0.03 -5.93
N LEU A 138 -0.44 -1.19 -5.60
CA LEU A 138 0.34 -2.00 -6.56
C LEU A 138 -0.50 -2.47 -7.75
N ILE A 139 -1.72 -2.95 -7.49
CA ILE A 139 -2.64 -3.40 -8.53
C ILE A 139 -3.07 -2.22 -9.42
N CYS A 140 -3.39 -1.07 -8.82
CA CYS A 140 -3.79 0.12 -9.55
C CYS A 140 -2.68 0.57 -10.51
N LEU A 141 -1.43 0.69 -10.03
CA LEU A 141 -0.33 1.13 -10.88
C LEU A 141 0.00 0.11 -11.98
N LYS A 142 -0.15 -1.20 -11.71
CA LYS A 142 -0.04 -2.24 -12.75
C LYS A 142 -1.08 -2.07 -13.85
N TYR A 143 -2.33 -1.74 -13.51
CA TYR A 143 -3.38 -1.55 -14.52
C TYR A 143 -3.24 -0.24 -15.30
N LEU A 144 -2.65 0.79 -14.70
CA LEU A 144 -2.38 2.06 -15.38
C LEU A 144 -1.13 2.02 -16.29
N SER A 145 -0.25 1.02 -16.11
CA SER A 145 1.01 0.89 -16.87
C SER A 145 0.88 0.21 -18.22
#